data_AF-A0A4D4L9C8-F1
#
_entry.id   AF-A0A4D4L9C8-F1
#
_cell.length_a   1.000
_cell.length_b   1.000
_cell.length_c   1.000
_cell.angle_alpha   90.00
_cell.angle_beta   90.00
_cell.angle_gamma   90.00
#
_symmetry.space_group_name_H-M   'P 1'
#
loop_
_entity.id
_entity.type
_entity.pdbx_description
1 polymer ?
#
loop_
_entity_poly.entity_id
_entity_poly.type
_entity_poly.pdbx_seq_one_letter_code
_entity_poly.pdbx_strand_id
1 'polypeptide(L)' 'MQVRGAAAALGPARWTAGRPYELDAFQRLFLFSRADTIYGGSDEIQRTIIAERVLHLPKESRR' A
#
# COMPACT_ATOMS: atom_id res chain seq x y z
N MET A 1 23.38 0.21 0.42
CA MET A 1 22.34 -0.60 -0.27
C MET A 1 22.69 -0.61 -1.76
N GLN A 2 22.77 -1.76 -2.43
CA GLN A 2 23.00 -1.83 -3.88
C GLN A 2 21.66 -1.96 -4.60
N VAL A 3 21.49 -1.23 -5.71
CA VAL A 3 20.28 -1.29 -6.55
C VAL A 3 20.36 -2.53 -7.45
N ARG A 4 19.36 -3.40 -7.38
CA ARG A 4 19.32 -4.71 -8.09
C ARG A 4 18.96 -4.63 -9.59
N GLY A 5 18.54 -3.46 -10.08
CA GLY A 5 18.22 -3.24 -11.50
C GLY A 5 17.07 -4.10 -12.02
N ALA A 6 16.99 -4.27 -13.35
CA ALA A 6 15.88 -4.96 -14.02
C ALA A 6 15.72 -6.44 -13.63
N ALA A 7 16.80 -7.11 -13.22
CA ALA A 7 16.73 -8.50 -12.76
C ALA A 7 15.83 -8.67 -11.52
N ALA A 8 15.62 -7.61 -10.74
CA ALA A 8 14.71 -7.61 -9.59
C ALA A 8 13.22 -7.70 -9.97
N ALA A 9 12.87 -7.48 -11.24
CA ALA A 9 11.50 -7.69 -11.72
C ALA A 9 11.13 -9.18 -11.81
N LEU A 10 12.13 -10.06 -11.77
CA LEU A 10 11.96 -11.51 -11.77
C LEU A 10 12.33 -12.06 -10.39
N GLY A 11 11.68 -13.16 -10.00
CA GLY A 11 12.08 -13.89 -8.81
C GLY A 11 13.51 -14.45 -8.94
N PRO A 12 14.21 -14.73 -7.82
CA PRO A 12 15.59 -15.21 -7.84
C PRO A 12 15.74 -16.60 -8.48
N ALA A 13 14.62 -17.31 -8.69
CA ALA A 13 14.56 -18.59 -9.36
C ALA A 13 13.21 -18.74 -10.07
N ARG A 14 13.14 -19.74 -10.97
CA ARG A 14 11.89 -20.15 -11.59
C ARG A 14 10.90 -20.60 -10.52
N TRP A 15 9.68 -20.07 -10.59
CA TRP A 15 8.60 -20.46 -9.70
C TRP A 15 8.14 -21.90 -9.95
N THR A 16 7.86 -22.63 -8.86
CA THR A 16 7.12 -23.90 -8.88
C THR A 16 6.22 -23.98 -7.64
N ALA A 17 5.20 -24.85 -7.66
CA ALA A 17 4.36 -25.06 -6.48
C ALA A 17 5.16 -25.54 -5.24
N GLY A 18 6.23 -26.33 -5.44
CA GLY A 18 7.11 -26.79 -4.36
C GLY A 18 8.20 -25.78 -3.95
N ARG A 19 8.30 -24.64 -4.65
CA ARG A 19 9.24 -23.57 -4.35
C ARG A 19 8.59 -22.22 -4.68
N PRO A 20 7.64 -21.76 -3.85
CA PRO A 20 6.97 -20.49 -4.07
C PRO A 20 7.95 -19.32 -3.96
N TYR A 21 7.53 -18.18 -4.49
CA TYR A 21 8.30 -16.95 -4.42
C TYR A 21 8.14 -16.32 -3.03
N GLU A 22 9.20 -16.39 -2.23
CA GLU A 22 9.28 -15.76 -0.92
C GLU A 22 9.76 -14.30 -1.03
N LEU A 23 9.14 -13.41 -0.25
CA LEU A 23 9.55 -12.01 -0.20
C LEU A 23 10.71 -11.82 0.77
N ASP A 24 11.77 -11.16 0.32
CA ASP A 24 12.81 -10.68 1.23
C ASP A 24 12.36 -9.45 2.04
N ALA A 25 13.15 -9.07 3.03
CA ALA A 25 12.81 -7.98 3.94
C ALA A 25 12.57 -6.64 3.22
N PHE A 26 13.34 -6.33 2.17
CA PHE A 26 13.19 -5.07 1.44
C PHE A 26 11.99 -5.10 0.51
N GLN A 27 11.71 -6.24 -0.12
CA GLN A 27 10.51 -6.42 -0.93
C GLN A 27 9.25 -6.34 -0.08
N ARG A 28 9.28 -6.97 1.11
CA ARG A 28 8.19 -6.89 2.07
C ARG A 28 7.97 -5.45 2.53
N LEU A 29 9.04 -4.74 2.92
CA LEU A 29 8.96 -3.33 3.32
C LEU A 29 8.39 -2.44 2.20
N PHE A 30 8.87 -2.61 0.95
CA PHE A 30 8.38 -1.84 -0.19
C PHE A 30 6.89 -2.06 -0.46
N LEU A 31 6.42 -3.31 -0.41
CA LEU A 31 4.99 -3.61 -0.61
C LEU A 31 4.14 -3.08 0.55
N PHE A 32 4.61 -3.23 1.79
CA PHE A 32 3.91 -2.72 2.98
C PHE A 32 3.80 -1.19 2.97
N SER A 33 4.86 -0.46 2.62
CA SER A 33 4.82 1.01 2.61
C SER A 33 3.80 1.58 1.60
N ARG A 34 3.45 0.81 0.55
CA ARG A 34 2.37 1.18 -0.38
C ARG A 34 0.99 0.82 0.16
N ALA A 35 0.90 -0.29 0.90
CA ALA A 35 -0.33 -0.68 1.57
C ALA A 35 -0.67 0.28 2.73
N ASP A 36 0.31 0.89 3.40
CA ASP A 36 0.07 1.84 4.50
C ASP A 36 -0.82 3.03 4.10
N THR A 37 -0.71 3.52 2.86
CA THR A 37 -1.61 4.58 2.35
C THR A 37 -3.03 4.09 2.06
N ILE A 38 -3.21 2.79 1.86
CA ILE A 38 -4.52 2.16 1.65
C ILE A 38 -5.16 1.82 3.01
N TYR A 39 -4.36 1.30 3.95
CA TYR A 39 -4.80 0.94 5.30
C TYR A 39 -5.01 2.15 6.21
N GLY A 40 -4.19 3.20 6.08
CA GLY A 40 -4.23 4.42 6.89
C GLY A 40 -5.47 5.30 6.67
N GLY A 41 -6.39 4.86 5.81
CA GLY A 41 -7.62 5.55 5.48
C GLY A 41 -7.45 6.33 4.19
N SER A 42 -8.41 6.17 3.29
CA SER A 42 -8.50 7.03 2.11
C SER A 42 -8.46 8.48 2.60
N ASP A 43 -7.65 9.32 1.94
CA ASP A 43 -7.63 10.74 2.27
C ASP A 43 -9.03 11.35 2.24
N GLU A 44 -9.96 10.74 1.51
CA GLU A 44 -11.38 11.05 1.49
C GLU A 44 -12.06 10.88 2.85
N ILE A 45 -11.87 9.75 3.56
CA ILE A 45 -12.44 9.56 4.91
C ILE A 45 -11.91 10.63 5.87
N GLN A 46 -10.61 10.92 5.83
CA GLN A 46 -10.03 11.95 6.71
C GLN A 46 -10.57 13.33 6.38
N ARG A 47 -10.68 13.68 5.08
CA ARG A 47 -11.30 14.94 4.64
C ARG A 47 -12.75 15.06 5.09
N THR A 48 -13.55 14.00 4.99
CA THR A 48 -14.94 14.00 5.48
C THR A 48 -15.02 14.17 6.99
N ILE A 49 -14.16 13.48 7.75
CA ILE A 49 -14.10 13.65 9.22
C ILE A 49 -13.75 15.09 9.58
N ILE A 50 -12.75 15.69 8.92
CA ILE A 50 -12.36 17.09 9.17
C ILE A 50 -13.51 18.03 8.79
N ALA A 51 -14.09 17.87 7.60
CA ALA A 51 -15.20 18.68 7.12
C ALA A 51 -16.39 18.65 8.09
N GLU A 52 -16.86 17.46 8.46
CA GLU A 52 -18.10 17.31 9.24
C GLU A 52 -17.87 17.52 10.74
N ARG A 53 -16.77 17.02 11.31
CA ARG A 53 -16.56 16.99 12.78
C ARG A 53 -15.70 18.13 13.31
N VAL A 54 -14.77 18.64 12.51
CA VAL A 54 -13.89 19.75 12.94
C VAL A 54 -14.46 21.08 12.42
N LEU A 55 -14.77 21.13 11.13
CA LEU A 55 -15.24 22.34 10.45
C LEU A 55 -16.77 22.51 10.46
N HIS A 56 -17.52 21.51 10.94
CA HIS A 56 -18.99 21.54 11.03
C HIS A 56 -19.69 21.84 9.69
N LEU A 57 -19.08 21.43 8.56
CA LEU A 57 -19.68 21.53 7.24
C LEU A 57 -20.87 20.57 7.12
N PRO A 58 -21.88 20.90 6.29
CA PRO A 58 -22.99 20.00 6.03
C PRO A 58 -22.50 18.64 5.54
N LYS A 59 -23.13 17.58 6.06
CA LYS A 59 -22.85 16.21 5.69
C LYS A 59 -23.05 15.99 4.19
N GLU A 60 -22.14 15.23 3.57
CA GLU A 60 -22.28 14.91 2.16
C GLU A 60 -23.57 14.11 1.91
N SER A 61 -24.27 14.48 0.82
CA SER A 61 -25.47 13.79 0.37
C SER A 61 -25.11 12.37 -0.09
N ARG A 62 -25.59 11.35 0.62
CA ARG A 62 -25.52 9.96 0.14
C ARG A 62 -26.62 9.76 -0.89
N ARG A 63 -26.23 9.74 -2.17
CA ARG A 63 -27.10 9.26 -3.26
C ARG A 63 -27.22 7.74 -3.23
#